data_AF-T1IE13-F1
#
_entry.id   AF-T1IE13-F1
#
_cell.length_a   1.000
_cell.length_b   1.000
_cell.length_c   1.000
_cell.angle_alpha   90.00
_cell.angle_beta   90.00
_cell.angle_gamma   90.00
#
_symmetry.space_group_name_H-M   'P 1'
#
loop_
_entity.id
_entity.type
_entity.pdbx_description
1 polymer ?
#
loop_
_entity_poly.entity_id
_entity_poly.type
_entity_poly.pdbx_seq_one_letter_code
_entity_poly.pdbx_strand_id
1 'polypeptide(L)'
;ITSKPSQILTAEVSRVAIKLPPFWRKNVRIWFLQLESQFITSGITSQLTKYHYVLGSLDSQVAEGISDFITKPLSQNPYDDLKQRLITEYEESESKKVKKLLTDVELGDKKPSTLLREMRSLAGSQVTDDFLRTIFLQRLPLNVRSILAASTDSLDGVASMADKILEIAPPNFVCSTSVSPAPIADRIESLENAISELTRQFKVLHSRNRSRSRSDSRSTRPNKYNICWYHYKFHDKARNCIQPCNFPKQSKENSENTQ
;
A
#
# COMPACT_ATOMS: atom_id res chain seq x y z
N ILE A 1 -39.23 87.35 -9.83
CA ILE A 1 -39.00 86.11 -10.62
C ILE A 1 -38.08 85.23 -9.78
N THR A 2 -38.67 84.31 -9.00
CA THR A 2 -37.96 83.46 -8.04
C THR A 2 -37.44 82.20 -8.75
N SER A 3 -36.12 82.04 -8.78
CA SER A 3 -35.44 80.89 -9.40
C SER A 3 -35.57 79.66 -8.49
N LYS A 4 -35.97 78.53 -9.08
CA LYS A 4 -36.23 77.24 -8.42
C LYS A 4 -34.94 76.42 -8.44
N PRO A 5 -34.49 75.80 -7.33
CA PRO A 5 -33.28 74.97 -7.36
C PRO A 5 -33.59 73.61 -7.97
N SER A 6 -32.76 73.21 -8.94
CA SER A 6 -32.78 71.91 -9.60
C SER A 6 -32.45 70.80 -8.59
N GLN A 7 -33.39 69.88 -8.38
CA GLN A 7 -33.19 68.68 -7.57
C GLN A 7 -32.22 67.74 -8.30
N ILE A 8 -31.07 67.47 -7.68
CA ILE A 8 -30.14 66.43 -8.10
C ILE A 8 -30.80 65.09 -7.76
N LEU A 9 -31.27 64.38 -8.77
CA LEU A 9 -31.76 63.01 -8.65
C LEU A 9 -30.58 62.10 -8.31
N THR A 10 -30.45 61.71 -7.05
CA THR A 10 -29.54 60.65 -6.63
C THR A 10 -30.07 59.33 -7.18
N ALA A 11 -29.40 58.78 -8.19
CA ALA A 11 -29.70 57.44 -8.69
C ALA A 11 -29.43 56.42 -7.57
N GLU A 12 -30.48 55.79 -7.05
CA GLU A 12 -30.35 54.65 -6.14
C GLU A 12 -29.75 53.47 -6.91
N VAL A 13 -28.45 53.23 -6.73
CA VAL A 13 -27.77 52.06 -7.27
C VAL A 13 -28.15 50.86 -6.41
N SER A 14 -29.10 50.06 -6.88
CA SER A 14 -29.37 48.74 -6.31
C SER A 14 -28.12 47.87 -6.44
N ARG A 15 -27.41 47.66 -5.32
CA ARG A 15 -26.23 46.78 -5.27
C ARG A 15 -26.68 45.33 -5.35
N VAL A 16 -26.45 44.68 -6.49
CA VAL A 16 -26.59 43.24 -6.63
C VAL A 16 -25.50 42.59 -5.77
N ALA A 17 -25.90 41.96 -4.67
CA ALA A 17 -24.99 41.18 -3.83
C ALA A 17 -24.68 39.85 -4.51
N ILE A 18 -23.45 39.69 -4.99
CA ILE A 18 -22.99 38.41 -5.53
C ILE A 18 -22.61 37.50 -4.36
N LYS A 19 -23.21 36.30 -4.29
CA LYS A 19 -22.77 35.25 -3.37
C LYS A 19 -21.61 34.49 -4.00
N LEU A 20 -20.40 34.70 -3.48
CA LEU A 20 -19.20 34.04 -4.00
C LEU A 20 -19.06 32.60 -3.48
N PRO A 21 -18.54 31.67 -4.31
CA PRO A 21 -18.17 30.36 -3.84
C PRO A 21 -16.97 30.44 -2.86
N PRO A 22 -16.82 29.45 -1.95
CA PRO A 22 -15.64 29.38 -1.09
C PRO A 22 -14.36 29.30 -1.92
N PHE A 23 -13.26 29.83 -1.40
CA PHE A 23 -11.97 29.84 -2.08
C PHE A 23 -11.41 28.42 -2.31
N TRP A 24 -10.94 28.10 -3.52
CA TRP A 24 -10.42 26.78 -3.86
C TRP A 24 -8.89 26.73 -3.88
N ARG A 25 -8.27 26.46 -2.74
CA ARG A 25 -6.79 26.41 -2.59
C ARG A 25 -6.10 25.46 -3.58
N LYS A 26 -6.72 24.32 -3.90
CA LYS A 26 -6.14 23.34 -4.83
C LYS A 26 -6.19 23.79 -6.30
N ASN A 27 -7.15 24.65 -6.66
CA ASN A 27 -7.46 25.03 -8.05
C ASN A 27 -7.79 26.53 -8.16
N VAL A 28 -6.86 27.38 -7.70
CA VAL A 28 -7.07 28.84 -7.60
C VAL A 28 -7.38 29.49 -8.95
N ARG A 29 -6.73 29.03 -10.03
CA ARG A 29 -6.99 29.55 -11.39
C ARG A 29 -8.43 29.33 -11.84
N ILE A 30 -8.95 28.12 -11.64
CA ILE A 30 -10.33 27.78 -12.03
C ILE A 30 -11.32 28.59 -11.19
N TRP A 31 -11.04 28.77 -9.90
CA TRP A 31 -11.86 29.60 -9.03
C TRP A 31 -11.93 31.05 -9.52
N PHE A 32 -10.81 31.65 -9.93
CA PHE A 32 -10.80 32.99 -10.52
C PHE A 32 -11.56 33.07 -11.84
N LEU A 33 -11.44 32.09 -12.73
CA LEU A 33 -12.21 32.07 -13.99
C LEU A 33 -13.72 32.04 -13.73
N GLN A 34 -14.16 31.21 -12.78
CA GLN A 34 -15.56 31.13 -12.36
C GLN A 34 -16.03 32.47 -11.76
N LEU A 35 -15.20 33.06 -10.88
CA LEU A 35 -15.48 34.32 -10.21
C LEU A 35 -15.59 35.49 -11.20
N GLU A 36 -14.69 35.54 -12.18
CA GLU A 36 -14.68 36.58 -13.21
C GLU A 36 -15.91 36.51 -14.09
N SER A 37 -16.39 35.31 -14.41
CA SER A 37 -17.68 35.12 -15.07
C SER A 37 -18.82 35.72 -14.25
N GLN A 38 -18.81 35.56 -12.92
CA GLN A 38 -19.84 36.13 -12.06
C GLN A 38 -19.79 37.66 -12.03
N PHE A 39 -18.59 38.24 -11.99
CA PHE A 39 -18.43 39.70 -12.10
C PHE A 39 -18.96 40.23 -13.42
N ILE A 40 -18.69 39.54 -14.53
CA ILE A 40 -19.20 39.92 -15.86
C ILE A 40 -20.74 39.88 -15.88
N THR A 41 -21.35 38.77 -15.45
CA THR A 41 -22.82 38.62 -15.44
C THR A 41 -23.50 39.64 -14.53
N SER A 42 -22.82 40.08 -13.48
CA SER A 42 -23.34 41.06 -12.51
C SER A 42 -22.97 42.52 -12.83
N GLY A 43 -22.29 42.77 -13.95
CA GLY A 43 -21.87 44.11 -14.35
C GLY A 43 -20.81 44.75 -13.45
N ILE A 44 -20.06 43.96 -12.67
CA ILE A 44 -19.01 44.46 -11.78
C ILE A 44 -17.72 44.67 -12.56
N THR A 45 -17.41 45.92 -12.85
CA THR A 45 -16.21 46.31 -13.61
C THR A 45 -15.12 46.94 -12.74
N SER A 46 -15.49 47.56 -11.63
CA SER A 46 -14.56 48.27 -10.72
C SER A 46 -13.56 47.34 -10.04
N GLN A 47 -12.26 47.60 -10.23
CA GLN A 47 -11.14 46.89 -9.58
C GLN A 47 -11.29 46.85 -8.06
N LEU A 48 -11.60 48.00 -7.44
CA LEU A 48 -11.78 48.11 -5.99
C LEU A 48 -12.96 47.25 -5.50
N THR A 49 -14.06 47.24 -6.25
CA THR A 49 -15.23 46.42 -5.91
C THR A 49 -14.88 44.94 -5.97
N LYS A 50 -14.23 44.49 -7.05
CA LYS A 50 -13.76 43.11 -7.19
C LYS A 50 -12.79 42.70 -6.07
N TYR A 51 -11.86 43.59 -5.71
CA TYR A 51 -10.91 43.38 -4.61
C TYR A 51 -11.63 43.08 -3.29
N HIS A 52 -12.60 43.92 -2.89
CA HIS A 52 -13.34 43.71 -1.64
C HIS A 52 -14.21 42.45 -1.68
N TYR A 53 -14.78 42.11 -2.85
CA TYR A 53 -15.50 40.86 -3.03
C TYR A 53 -14.60 39.64 -2.81
N VAL A 54 -13.42 39.61 -3.44
CA VAL A 54 -12.44 38.54 -3.23
C VAL A 54 -12.04 38.48 -1.76
N LEU A 55 -11.63 39.60 -1.17
CA LEU A 55 -11.17 39.66 0.22
C LEU A 55 -12.23 39.14 1.20
N GLY A 56 -13.49 39.48 0.99
CA GLY A 56 -14.61 38.99 1.79
C GLY A 56 -14.96 37.51 1.60
N SER A 57 -14.43 36.86 0.55
CA SER A 57 -14.62 35.42 0.29
C SER A 57 -13.48 34.54 0.81
N LEU A 58 -12.37 35.15 1.25
CA LEU A 58 -11.23 34.42 1.80
C LEU A 58 -11.51 34.00 3.24
N ASP A 59 -11.14 32.76 3.58
CA ASP A 59 -11.15 32.32 4.97
C ASP A 59 -9.96 32.90 5.76
N SER A 60 -10.01 32.76 7.09
CA SER A 60 -8.98 33.32 7.98
C SER A 60 -7.57 32.80 7.67
N GLN A 61 -7.44 31.53 7.29
CA GLN A 61 -6.13 30.93 7.02
C GLN A 61 -5.54 31.46 5.71
N VAL A 62 -6.39 31.72 4.71
CA VAL A 62 -5.97 32.32 3.44
C VAL A 62 -5.62 33.79 3.63
N ALA A 63 -6.43 34.54 4.38
CA ALA A 63 -6.17 35.94 4.69
C ALA A 63 -4.86 36.13 5.48
N GLU A 64 -4.55 35.23 6.42
CA GLU A 64 -3.28 35.23 7.16
C GLU A 64 -2.08 34.99 6.23
N GLY A 65 -2.21 34.08 5.26
CA GLY A 65 -1.17 33.80 4.27
C GLY A 65 -0.80 34.98 3.36
N ILE A 66 -1.71 35.95 3.21
CA ILE A 66 -1.49 37.18 2.41
C ILE A 66 -1.58 38.47 3.25
N SER A 67 -1.40 38.39 4.57
CA SER A 67 -1.57 39.55 5.47
C SER A 67 -0.61 40.69 5.14
N ASP A 68 0.60 40.35 4.67
CA ASP A 68 1.61 41.31 4.22
C ASP A 68 1.14 42.11 3.00
N PHE A 69 0.26 41.54 2.19
CA PHE A 69 -0.35 42.20 1.04
C PHE A 69 -1.56 43.05 1.47
N ILE A 70 -2.44 42.53 2.33
CA ILE A 70 -3.66 43.22 2.77
C ILE A 70 -3.34 44.52 3.54
N THR A 71 -2.23 44.54 4.27
CA THR A 71 -1.80 45.70 5.08
C THR A 71 -1.11 46.81 4.29
N LYS A 72 -0.72 46.55 3.04
CA LYS A 72 -0.09 47.55 2.16
C LYS A 72 -1.12 48.51 1.59
N PRO A 73 -0.74 49.76 1.26
CA PRO A 73 -1.59 50.67 0.51
C PRO A 73 -2.03 50.05 -0.82
N LEU A 74 -3.31 50.24 -1.18
CA LEU A 74 -3.85 49.74 -2.44
C LEU A 74 -3.16 50.40 -3.64
N SER A 75 -2.85 49.59 -4.65
CA SER A 75 -2.30 50.05 -5.93
C SER A 75 -3.41 50.60 -6.85
N GLN A 76 -3.03 50.93 -8.08
CA GLN A 76 -3.98 51.32 -9.13
C GLN A 76 -4.90 50.16 -9.56
N ASN A 77 -4.42 48.91 -9.50
CA ASN A 77 -5.14 47.71 -9.93
C ASN A 77 -5.18 46.65 -8.79
N PRO A 78 -5.89 46.95 -7.68
CA PRO A 78 -5.81 46.15 -6.47
C PRO A 78 -6.33 44.71 -6.63
N TYR A 79 -7.30 44.47 -7.52
CA TYR A 79 -7.82 43.13 -7.75
C TYR A 79 -6.84 42.28 -8.57
N ASP A 80 -6.23 42.84 -9.61
CA ASP A 80 -5.25 42.11 -10.42
C ASP A 80 -4.01 41.72 -9.60
N ASP A 81 -3.54 42.64 -8.76
CA ASP A 81 -2.42 42.37 -7.84
C ASP A 81 -2.78 41.30 -6.80
N LEU A 82 -3.98 41.35 -6.23
CA LEU A 82 -4.48 40.33 -5.28
C LEU A 82 -4.60 38.97 -5.97
N LYS A 83 -5.16 38.93 -7.19
CA LYS A 83 -5.28 37.72 -8.01
C LYS A 83 -3.91 37.10 -8.26
N GLN A 84 -2.93 37.90 -8.68
CA GLN A 84 -1.57 37.43 -8.92
C GLN A 84 -0.91 36.91 -7.66
N ARG A 85 -1.09 37.57 -6.51
CA ARG A 85 -0.54 37.09 -5.23
C ARG A 85 -1.16 35.76 -4.83
N LEU A 86 -2.48 35.64 -4.89
CA LEU A 86 -3.18 34.39 -4.53
C LEU A 86 -2.82 33.23 -5.46
N ILE A 87 -2.66 33.48 -6.75
CA ILE A 87 -2.16 32.48 -7.70
C ILE A 87 -0.73 32.08 -7.31
N THR A 88 0.18 33.02 -7.09
CA THR A 88 1.58 32.72 -6.74
C THR A 88 1.73 31.94 -5.43
N GLU A 89 0.93 32.27 -4.41
CA GLU A 89 1.02 31.66 -3.08
C GLU A 89 0.46 30.23 -3.04
N TYR A 90 -0.68 29.99 -3.73
CA TYR A 90 -1.45 28.76 -3.59
C TYR A 90 -1.43 27.86 -4.82
N GLU A 91 -0.94 28.34 -5.98
CA GLU A 91 -0.73 27.48 -7.13
C GLU A 91 0.40 26.48 -6.85
N GLU A 92 0.13 25.20 -7.12
CA GLU A 92 1.20 24.21 -7.09
C GLU A 92 2.24 24.52 -8.17
N SER A 93 3.51 24.51 -7.79
CA SER A 93 4.59 24.71 -8.76
C SER A 93 4.52 23.66 -9.88
N GLU A 94 4.92 24.07 -11.09
CA GLU A 94 4.91 23.18 -12.26
C GLU A 94 5.70 21.89 -12.00
N SER A 95 6.84 21.96 -11.30
CA SER A 95 7.61 20.78 -10.91
C SER A 95 6.83 19.83 -9.98
N LYS A 96 6.02 20.36 -9.06
CA LYS A 96 5.16 19.53 -8.19
C LYS A 96 4.06 18.87 -9.01
N LYS A 97 3.42 19.59 -9.95
CA LYS A 97 2.40 19.03 -10.84
C LYS A 97 2.96 17.90 -11.72
N VAL A 98 4.14 18.10 -12.32
CA VAL A 98 4.83 17.05 -13.09
C VAL A 98 5.21 15.86 -12.21
N LYS A 99 5.70 16.09 -10.98
CA LYS A 99 5.98 15.00 -10.05
C LYS A 99 4.72 14.18 -9.76
N LYS A 100 3.59 14.85 -9.44
CA LYS A 100 2.29 14.19 -9.24
C LYS A 100 1.86 13.37 -10.46
N LEU A 101 2.01 13.92 -11.66
CA LEU A 101 1.72 13.21 -12.90
C LEU A 101 2.51 11.89 -13.02
N LEU A 102 3.76 11.89 -12.57
CA LEU A 102 4.66 10.73 -12.65
C LEU A 102 4.47 9.73 -11.50
N THR A 103 3.99 10.15 -10.34
CA THR A 103 3.92 9.27 -9.15
C THR A 103 2.50 8.97 -8.67
N ASP A 104 1.63 9.97 -8.65
CA ASP A 104 0.39 9.95 -7.85
C ASP A 104 -0.85 9.67 -8.69
N VAL A 105 -0.75 9.75 -10.02
CA VAL A 105 -1.88 9.57 -10.93
C VAL A 105 -2.03 8.11 -11.33
N GLU A 106 -3.09 7.48 -10.84
CA GLU A 106 -3.43 6.08 -11.12
C GLU A 106 -4.84 5.96 -11.70
N LEU A 107 -5.08 4.90 -12.47
CA LEU A 107 -6.38 4.64 -13.08
C LEU A 107 -7.45 4.35 -12.01
N GLY A 108 -7.15 3.47 -11.04
CA GLY A 108 -8.14 3.01 -10.05
C GLY A 108 -9.43 2.51 -10.74
N ASP A 109 -10.57 2.97 -10.24
CA ASP A 109 -11.90 2.70 -10.82
C ASP A 109 -12.36 3.76 -11.84
N LYS A 110 -11.50 4.73 -12.16
CA LYS A 110 -11.85 5.83 -13.06
C LYS A 110 -11.84 5.34 -14.51
N LYS A 111 -12.66 5.97 -15.35
CA LYS A 111 -12.57 5.80 -16.81
C LYS A 111 -11.22 6.33 -17.31
N PRO A 112 -10.55 5.64 -18.25
CA PRO A 112 -9.36 6.13 -18.94
C PRO A 112 -9.48 7.56 -19.48
N SER A 113 -10.62 7.95 -20.05
CA SER A 113 -10.86 9.35 -20.49
C SER A 113 -10.81 10.37 -19.35
N THR A 114 -11.27 10.00 -18.16
CA THR A 114 -11.22 10.85 -16.96
C THR A 114 -9.80 10.93 -16.43
N LEU A 115 -9.07 9.81 -16.42
CA LEU A 115 -7.65 9.79 -16.09
C LEU A 115 -6.85 10.72 -17.00
N LEU A 116 -7.08 10.65 -18.32
CA LEU A 116 -6.38 11.50 -19.27
C LEU A 116 -6.62 13.00 -19.02
N ARG A 117 -7.86 13.39 -18.68
CA ARG A 117 -8.18 14.79 -18.34
C ARG A 117 -7.41 15.27 -17.11
N GLU A 118 -7.33 14.43 -16.08
CA GLU A 118 -6.53 14.70 -14.88
C GLU A 118 -5.05 14.83 -15.24
N MET A 119 -4.51 13.90 -16.04
CA MET A 119 -3.14 13.93 -16.53
C MET A 119 -2.81 15.21 -17.33
N ARG A 120 -3.68 15.64 -18.25
CA ARG A 120 -3.51 16.90 -19.00
C ARG A 120 -3.53 18.12 -18.07
N SER A 121 -4.38 18.11 -17.05
CA SER A 121 -4.46 19.23 -16.08
C SER A 121 -3.16 19.40 -15.27
N LEU A 122 -2.47 18.30 -14.97
CA LEU A 122 -1.19 18.29 -14.26
C LEU A 122 0.00 18.54 -15.20
N ALA A 123 -0.07 18.06 -16.44
CA ALA A 123 0.93 18.27 -17.48
C ALA A 123 1.07 19.76 -17.86
N GLY A 124 -0.06 20.48 -17.95
CA GLY A 124 -0.07 21.87 -18.39
C GLY A 124 0.60 22.04 -19.76
N SER A 125 1.47 23.04 -19.88
CA SER A 125 2.28 23.29 -21.08
C SER A 125 3.67 22.62 -21.04
N GLN A 126 4.01 21.90 -19.98
CA GLN A 126 5.36 21.38 -19.75
C GLN A 126 5.60 20.02 -20.42
N VAL A 127 4.53 19.28 -20.69
CA VAL A 127 4.59 17.91 -21.21
C VAL A 127 3.89 17.84 -22.56
N THR A 128 4.59 17.28 -23.56
CA THR A 128 4.03 17.05 -24.89
C THR A 128 2.98 15.95 -24.87
N ASP A 129 2.04 15.98 -25.81
CA ASP A 129 0.98 14.97 -25.92
C ASP A 129 1.56 13.56 -26.17
N ASP A 130 2.68 13.47 -26.89
CA ASP A 130 3.39 12.20 -27.14
C ASP A 130 3.99 11.59 -25.86
N PHE A 131 4.61 12.43 -25.01
CA PHE A 131 5.11 11.95 -23.73
C PHE A 131 3.95 11.60 -22.79
N LEU A 132 2.88 12.41 -22.80
CA LEU A 132 1.67 12.14 -22.03
C LEU A 132 1.02 10.81 -22.44
N ARG A 133 0.98 10.52 -23.75
CA ARG A 133 0.51 9.24 -24.31
C ARG A 133 1.29 8.07 -23.74
N THR A 134 2.62 8.20 -23.66
CA THR A 134 3.49 7.14 -23.13
C THR A 134 3.14 6.82 -21.67
N ILE A 135 3.03 7.85 -20.83
CA ILE A 135 2.64 7.67 -19.42
C ILE A 135 1.21 7.13 -19.32
N PHE A 136 0.28 7.66 -20.12
CA PHE A 136 -1.12 7.25 -20.10
C PHE A 136 -1.26 5.76 -20.39
N LEU A 137 -0.63 5.26 -21.46
CA LEU A 137 -0.63 3.84 -21.80
C LEU A 137 -0.01 2.98 -20.70
N GLN A 138 1.05 3.44 -20.03
CA GLN A 138 1.67 2.74 -18.90
C GLN A 138 0.73 2.61 -17.69
N ARG A 139 -0.24 3.50 -17.52
CA ARG A 139 -1.24 3.46 -16.43
C ARG A 139 -2.44 2.58 -16.73
N LEU A 140 -2.63 2.15 -17.98
CA LEU A 140 -3.72 1.24 -18.35
C LEU A 140 -3.37 -0.23 -18.07
N PRO A 141 -4.36 -1.09 -17.79
CA PRO A 141 -4.18 -2.54 -17.71
C PRO A 141 -3.53 -3.11 -18.98
N LEU A 142 -2.75 -4.19 -18.83
CA LEU A 142 -1.95 -4.75 -19.91
C LEU A 142 -2.78 -5.12 -21.14
N ASN A 143 -3.96 -5.73 -20.97
CA ASN A 143 -4.85 -6.08 -22.06
C ASN A 143 -5.29 -4.86 -22.88
N VAL A 144 -5.64 -3.75 -22.23
CA VAL A 144 -6.02 -2.50 -22.90
C VAL A 144 -4.82 -1.86 -23.59
N ARG A 145 -3.68 -1.81 -22.89
CA ARG A 145 -2.42 -1.25 -23.41
C ARG A 145 -1.96 -1.97 -24.67
N SER A 146 -1.99 -3.30 -24.69
CA SER A 146 -1.58 -4.11 -25.84
C SER A 146 -2.43 -3.85 -27.08
N ILE A 147 -3.74 -3.63 -26.91
CA ILE A 147 -4.65 -3.30 -28.02
C ILE A 147 -4.36 -1.89 -28.56
N LEU A 148 -4.08 -0.94 -27.67
CA LEU A 148 -3.94 0.47 -28.04
C LEU A 148 -2.52 0.90 -28.43
N ALA A 149 -1.50 0.07 -28.15
CA ALA A 149 -0.10 0.42 -28.40
C ALA A 149 0.20 0.76 -29.87
N ALA A 150 -0.49 0.11 -30.82
CA ALA A 150 -0.32 0.33 -32.25
C ALA A 150 -1.30 1.36 -32.85
N SER A 151 -2.20 1.93 -32.03
CA SER A 151 -3.15 2.94 -32.52
C SER A 151 -2.39 4.20 -32.98
N THR A 152 -2.82 4.78 -34.09
CA THR A 152 -2.35 6.08 -34.61
C THR A 152 -3.34 7.21 -34.31
N ASP A 153 -4.39 6.94 -33.52
CA ASP A 153 -5.38 7.95 -33.16
C ASP A 153 -4.80 9.00 -32.23
N SER A 154 -5.47 10.15 -32.19
CA SER A 154 -5.22 11.19 -31.19
C SER A 154 -5.34 10.61 -29.77
N LEU A 155 -4.66 11.24 -28.80
CA LEU A 155 -4.68 10.77 -27.42
C LEU A 155 -6.10 10.71 -26.83
N ASP A 156 -6.98 11.63 -27.23
CA ASP A 156 -8.39 11.60 -26.82
C ASP A 156 -9.16 10.43 -27.46
N GLY A 157 -8.85 10.10 -28.72
CA GLY A 157 -9.39 8.92 -29.40
C GLY A 157 -8.95 7.62 -28.72
N VAL A 158 -7.68 7.53 -28.33
CA VAL A 158 -7.15 6.39 -27.57
C VAL A 158 -7.80 6.24 -26.21
N ALA A 159 -7.99 7.34 -25.48
CA ALA A 159 -8.68 7.28 -24.19
C ALA A 159 -10.16 6.87 -24.34
N SER A 160 -10.83 7.34 -25.40
CA SER A 160 -12.20 6.94 -25.72
C SER A 160 -12.30 5.46 -26.11
N MET A 161 -11.28 4.92 -26.80
CA MET A 161 -11.20 3.50 -27.13
C MET A 161 -10.93 2.66 -25.87
N ALA A 162 -10.04 3.13 -25.00
CA ALA A 162 -9.75 2.50 -23.72
C ALA A 162 -11.00 2.37 -22.83
N ASP A 163 -11.83 3.41 -22.77
CA ASP A 163 -13.12 3.37 -22.06
C ASP A 163 -14.01 2.21 -22.57
N LYS A 164 -14.14 2.07 -23.90
CA LYS A 164 -14.95 1.00 -24.51
C LYS A 164 -14.39 -0.40 -24.23
N ILE A 165 -13.07 -0.55 -24.29
CA ILE A 165 -12.42 -1.84 -24.02
C ILE A 165 -12.67 -2.27 -22.57
N LEU A 166 -12.56 -1.33 -21.61
CA LEU A 166 -12.82 -1.64 -20.19
C LEU A 166 -14.29 -1.89 -19.87
N GLU A 167 -15.21 -1.32 -20.64
CA GLU A 167 -16.65 -1.59 -20.52
C GLU A 167 -16.99 -3.02 -20.96
N ILE A 168 -16.35 -3.52 -22.02
CA ILE A 168 -16.58 -4.86 -22.57
C ILE A 168 -15.82 -5.93 -21.76
N ALA A 169 -14.63 -5.61 -21.28
CA ALA A 169 -13.76 -6.52 -20.55
C ALA A 169 -13.26 -5.84 -19.25
N PRO A 170 -14.03 -5.94 -18.14
CA PRO A 170 -13.52 -5.50 -16.85
C PRO A 170 -12.21 -6.23 -16.51
N PRO A 171 -11.32 -5.65 -15.68
CA PRO A 171 -9.93 -6.09 -15.49
C PRO A 171 -9.74 -7.55 -15.03
N ASN A 172 -10.82 -8.25 -14.68
CA ASN A 172 -10.84 -9.67 -14.34
C ASN A 172 -11.06 -10.61 -15.54
N PHE A 173 -11.20 -10.09 -16.77
CA PHE A 173 -11.28 -10.91 -17.98
C PHE A 173 -9.88 -11.39 -18.38
N VAL A 174 -9.30 -12.25 -17.55
CA VAL A 174 -8.20 -13.11 -17.96
C VAL A 174 -8.84 -14.13 -18.90
N CYS A 175 -8.70 -13.93 -20.21
CA CYS A 175 -8.80 -15.04 -21.14
C CYS A 175 -7.72 -16.02 -20.71
N SER A 176 -8.12 -17.03 -19.92
CA SER A 176 -7.30 -18.19 -19.65
C SER A 176 -6.98 -18.80 -21.01
N THR A 177 -5.75 -18.56 -21.50
CA THR A 177 -5.16 -19.51 -22.42
C THR A 177 -5.19 -20.83 -21.65
N SER A 178 -5.94 -21.78 -22.21
CA SER A 178 -6.11 -23.12 -21.69
C SER A 178 -4.75 -23.83 -21.61
N VAL A 179 -4.00 -23.54 -20.58
CA VAL A 179 -3.04 -24.45 -19.99
C VAL A 179 -3.56 -24.62 -18.58
N SER A 180 -4.47 -25.57 -18.38
CA SER A 180 -5.08 -25.86 -17.07
C SER A 180 -4.01 -25.82 -15.98
N PRO A 181 -3.91 -24.76 -15.16
CA PRO A 181 -3.18 -24.87 -13.93
C PRO A 181 -4.16 -25.60 -13.01
N ALA A 182 -3.79 -26.78 -12.52
CA ALA A 182 -4.60 -27.45 -11.49
C ALA A 182 -5.04 -26.39 -10.46
N PRO A 183 -6.34 -26.37 -10.05
CA PRO A 183 -6.88 -25.35 -9.16
C PRO A 183 -5.90 -25.10 -8.02
N ILE A 184 -5.68 -23.83 -7.68
CA ILE A 184 -4.75 -23.45 -6.61
C ILE A 184 -5.05 -24.24 -5.32
N ALA A 185 -6.30 -24.64 -5.11
CA ALA A 185 -6.73 -25.60 -4.09
C ALA A 185 -5.99 -26.95 -4.16
N ASP A 186 -5.89 -27.60 -5.31
CA ASP A 186 -5.17 -28.88 -5.51
C ASP A 186 -3.67 -28.72 -5.26
N ARG A 187 -3.09 -27.56 -5.62
CA ARG A 187 -1.68 -27.25 -5.32
C ARG A 187 -1.46 -27.00 -3.82
N ILE A 188 -2.39 -26.33 -3.16
CA ILE A 188 -2.36 -26.11 -1.71
C ILE A 188 -2.50 -27.46 -0.99
N GLU A 189 -3.45 -28.31 -1.38
CA GLU A 189 -3.63 -29.64 -0.82
C GLU A 189 -2.39 -30.53 -1.06
N SER A 190 -1.81 -30.48 -2.25
CA SER A 190 -0.57 -31.21 -2.57
C SER A 190 0.61 -30.73 -1.71
N LEU A 191 0.72 -29.42 -1.47
CA LEU A 191 1.76 -28.84 -0.60
C LEU A 191 1.51 -29.16 0.87
N GLU A 192 0.27 -29.10 1.35
CA GLU A 192 -0.12 -29.48 2.72
C GLU A 192 0.18 -30.96 2.99
N ASN A 193 -0.09 -31.83 2.01
CA ASN A 193 0.25 -33.25 2.06
C ASN A 193 1.78 -33.47 2.08
N ALA A 194 2.52 -32.74 1.24
CA ALA A 194 3.98 -32.81 1.22
C ALA A 194 4.61 -32.33 2.55
N ILE A 195 4.09 -31.25 3.14
CA ILE A 195 4.54 -30.73 4.45
C ILE A 195 4.21 -31.74 5.56
N SER A 196 3.03 -32.36 5.53
CA SER A 196 2.62 -33.37 6.51
C SER A 196 3.51 -34.61 6.45
N GLU A 197 3.84 -35.10 5.25
CA GLU A 197 4.72 -36.25 5.07
C GLU A 197 6.17 -35.93 5.48
N LEU A 198 6.68 -34.76 5.11
CA LEU A 198 8.02 -34.31 5.54
C LEU A 198 8.11 -34.22 7.08
N THR A 199 7.06 -33.69 7.72
CA THR A 199 6.96 -33.61 9.19
C THR A 199 6.94 -35.00 9.83
N ARG A 200 6.25 -35.97 9.21
CA ARG A 200 6.24 -37.37 9.66
C ARG A 200 7.63 -37.99 9.58
N GLN A 201 8.33 -37.81 8.47
CA GLN A 201 9.70 -38.32 8.30
C GLN A 201 10.67 -37.71 9.31
N PHE A 202 10.56 -36.41 9.60
CA PHE A 202 11.39 -35.74 10.59
C PHE A 202 11.16 -36.28 12.02
N LYS A 203 9.90 -36.55 12.40
CA LYS A 203 9.57 -37.20 13.70
C LYS A 203 10.15 -38.60 13.82
N VAL A 204 10.08 -39.41 12.76
CA VAL A 204 10.66 -40.77 12.75
C VAL A 204 12.18 -40.72 12.93
N LEU A 205 12.87 -39.83 12.22
CA LEU A 205 14.32 -39.63 12.36
C LEU A 205 14.69 -39.17 13.78
N HIS A 206 13.93 -38.24 14.36
CA HIS A 206 14.14 -37.78 15.74
C HIS A 206 13.89 -38.87 16.79
N SER A 207 12.90 -39.76 16.57
CA SER A 207 12.60 -40.87 17.49
C SER A 207 13.69 -41.94 17.49
N ARG A 208 14.30 -42.23 16.33
CA ARG A 208 15.42 -43.17 16.20
C ARG A 208 16.67 -42.64 16.92
N ASN A 209 16.89 -41.34 16.94
CA ASN A 209 18.05 -40.75 17.61
C ASN A 209 17.91 -40.71 19.15
N ARG A 210 16.67 -40.70 19.69
CA ARG A 210 16.43 -40.77 21.14
C ARG A 210 16.47 -42.19 21.72
N SER A 211 16.50 -43.23 20.89
CA SER A 211 16.42 -44.62 21.34
C SER A 211 17.78 -45.26 21.66
N ARG A 212 18.90 -44.55 21.47
CA ARG A 212 20.26 -45.07 21.70
C ARG A 212 20.90 -44.70 23.05
N SER A 213 20.16 -44.08 23.97
CA SER A 213 20.64 -43.82 25.34
C SER A 213 19.78 -44.51 26.39
N ARG A 214 19.92 -45.83 26.53
CA ARG A 214 19.51 -46.57 27.73
C ARG A 214 20.50 -47.70 28.04
N SER A 215 21.51 -47.32 28.83
CA SER A 215 22.01 -48.02 30.02
C SER A 215 22.11 -49.56 29.97
N ASP A 216 23.28 -50.09 29.61
CA ASP A 216 23.69 -51.42 30.05
C ASP A 216 24.68 -51.26 31.22
N SER A 217 24.17 -51.44 32.43
CA SER A 217 24.91 -51.30 33.69
C SER A 217 24.87 -52.62 34.45
N ARG A 218 25.48 -53.68 33.91
CA ARG A 218 25.90 -54.83 34.73
C ARG A 218 27.33 -54.62 35.18
N SER A 219 27.45 -53.82 36.23
CA SER A 219 28.68 -53.59 36.98
C SER A 219 29.16 -54.91 37.60
N THR A 220 30.16 -55.52 36.97
CA THR A 220 31.04 -56.52 37.61
C THR A 220 32.00 -55.76 38.52
N ARG A 221 31.59 -55.40 39.73
CA ARG A 221 32.54 -54.96 40.77
C ARG A 221 33.09 -56.21 41.47
N PRO A 222 34.41 -56.50 41.39
CA PRO A 222 35.01 -57.59 42.15
C PRO A 222 34.98 -57.23 43.63
N ASN A 223 34.26 -57.99 44.43
CA ASN A 223 34.32 -57.88 45.89
C ASN A 223 35.72 -58.28 46.37
N LYS A 224 36.23 -57.67 47.44
CA LYS A 224 37.62 -57.71 47.99
C LYS A 224 38.19 -59.12 48.22
N TYR A 225 37.35 -60.16 48.12
CA TYR A 225 37.67 -61.56 48.38
C TYR A 225 37.65 -62.45 47.12
N ASN A 226 37.47 -61.87 45.93
CA ASN A 226 37.43 -62.59 44.64
C ASN A 226 36.47 -63.79 44.66
N ILE A 227 35.23 -63.54 45.13
CA ILE A 227 34.16 -64.54 45.22
C ILE A 227 33.14 -64.24 44.11
N CYS A 228 32.82 -65.23 43.28
CA CYS A 228 31.86 -65.08 42.19
C CYS A 228 30.43 -64.85 42.73
N TRP A 229 29.56 -64.25 41.91
CA TRP A 229 28.19 -63.93 42.31
C TRP A 229 27.41 -65.14 42.87
N TYR A 230 27.62 -66.33 42.31
CA TYR A 230 26.96 -67.55 42.78
C TYR A 230 27.35 -67.90 44.22
N HIS A 231 28.64 -67.84 44.56
CA HIS A 231 29.11 -68.09 45.93
C HIS A 231 28.80 -66.92 46.89
N TYR A 232 28.68 -65.69 46.39
CA TYR A 232 28.20 -64.56 47.20
C TYR A 232 26.73 -64.73 47.61
N LYS A 233 25.89 -65.26 46.71
CA LYS A 233 24.45 -65.38 46.94
C LYS A 233 24.04 -66.70 47.62
N PHE A 234 24.72 -67.80 47.32
CA PHE A 234 24.30 -69.15 47.73
C PHE A 234 25.32 -69.89 48.62
N HIS A 235 26.50 -69.30 48.88
CA HIS A 235 27.56 -69.88 49.71
C HIS A 235 27.89 -71.34 49.31
N ASP A 236 28.01 -72.26 50.28
CA ASP A 236 28.33 -73.68 50.12
C ASP A 236 27.29 -74.48 49.32
N LYS A 237 26.09 -73.93 49.09
CA LYS A 237 25.03 -74.54 48.29
C LYS A 237 25.07 -74.14 46.81
N ALA A 238 26.05 -73.33 46.39
CA ALA A 238 26.18 -72.92 45.00
C ALA A 238 26.48 -74.12 44.09
N ARG A 239 25.63 -74.32 43.06
CA ARG A 239 25.80 -75.41 42.09
C ARG A 239 26.83 -75.09 40.99
N ASN A 240 27.06 -73.80 40.75
CA ASN A 240 27.93 -73.32 39.68
C ASN A 240 28.99 -72.36 40.23
N CYS A 241 30.22 -72.48 39.74
CA CYS A 241 31.33 -71.61 40.08
C CYS A 241 31.95 -71.02 38.80
N ILE A 242 32.15 -69.71 38.76
CA ILE A 242 32.91 -69.01 37.70
C ILE A 242 34.30 -68.71 38.24
N GLN A 243 35.34 -69.17 37.54
CA GLN A 243 36.74 -68.88 37.87
C GLN A 243 37.18 -67.52 37.30
N PRO A 244 38.08 -66.78 38.00
CA PRO A 244 38.72 -67.13 39.27
C PRO A 244 37.79 -66.87 40.47
N CYS A 245 37.60 -67.87 41.34
CA CYS A 245 36.81 -67.74 42.57
C CYS A 245 37.48 -68.44 43.76
N ASN A 246 37.69 -67.68 44.84
CA ASN A 246 38.39 -68.12 46.05
C ASN A 246 37.48 -68.73 47.14
N PHE A 247 36.32 -69.29 46.79
CA PHE A 247 35.43 -69.92 47.79
C PHE A 247 35.93 -71.33 48.16
N PRO A 248 36.15 -71.65 49.45
CA PRO A 248 36.69 -72.95 49.88
C PRO A 248 35.68 -74.08 49.65
N LYS A 249 36.07 -75.12 48.91
CA LYS A 249 35.24 -76.33 48.71
C LYS A 249 35.41 -77.27 49.91
N GLN A 250 34.33 -77.61 50.62
CA GLN A 250 34.36 -78.66 51.64
C GLN A 250 34.29 -80.04 50.97
N SER A 251 35.35 -80.84 51.08
CA SER A 251 35.35 -82.26 50.73
C SER A 251 34.71 -83.06 51.86
N LYS A 252 33.56 -83.68 51.63
CA LYS A 252 33.02 -84.71 52.53
C LYS A 252 33.44 -86.09 52.02
N GLU A 253 34.36 -86.71 52.76
CA GLU A 253 34.74 -88.12 52.67
C GLU A 253 33.58 -89.06 53.01
N ASN A 254 33.53 -90.17 52.25
CA ASN A 254 33.02 -91.52 52.51
C ASN A 254 31.74 -91.76 53.34
N SER A 255 30.81 -92.56 52.79
CA SER A 255 30.73 -94.01 53.08
C SER A 255 29.45 -94.65 52.52
N GLU A 256 29.66 -95.68 51.69
CA GLU A 256 29.04 -97.02 51.73
C GLU A 256 27.50 -97.24 51.74
N ASN A 257 27.05 -97.85 50.63
CA ASN A 257 26.45 -99.20 50.49
C ASN A 257 25.08 -99.59 51.13
N THR A 258 24.52 -100.64 50.49
CA THR A 258 23.43 -101.57 50.88
C THR A 258 22.03 -101.09 50.45
N GLN A 259 21.20 -101.82 49.70
CA GLN A 259 21.06 -103.28 49.49
C GLN A 259 20.35 -103.54 48.15
#